data_AF-A0A519Y2G3-F1
#
_entry.id   AF-A0A519Y2G3-F1
#
_cell.length_a   1.000
_cell.length_b   1.000
_cell.length_c   1.000
_cell.angle_alpha   90.00
_cell.angle_beta   90.00
_cell.angle_gamma   90.00
#
_symmetry.space_group_name_H-M   'P 1'
#
loop_
_entity.id
_entity.type
_entity.pdbx_description
1 polymer ?
#
loop_
_entity_poly.entity_id
_entity_poly.type
_entity_poly.pdbx_seq_one_letter_code
_entity_poly.pdbx_strand_id
1 'polypeptide(L)'
;LKGYFAWSINPTTLKRNSDGPASDGELYYVTSLLFAANRWGNATGINYYQEARNILDAMWQKDGTGDVYNLFNTKHKQITFVPVGEMYSWTDPSYHLPAFLEVWAEYAQDGHAQFYRDCADTARVFLHRACSAPTGLNYDYTEFSGQSHPTRWAPAAFRYDSWRVPMNIAMDYTWFGKDRAWQQQYARRFQGFLRAKGLNTFEDQFNVDGSRPDFILPAGKVKKLRHSLGLVATAASASLMSPDKNSRDFVRALWNAQLAPYEDGYFDPYYDGLLYLFSLMHLSGNYQVIKPQVSRLPSSK
;
A
#
# COMPACT_ATOMS: atom_id res chain seq x y z
N LEU A 1 0.43 22.77 -5.35
CA LEU A 1 0.73 21.36 -5.70
C LEU A 1 2.19 21.07 -6.07
N LYS A 2 3.13 22.03 -6.07
CA LYS A 2 4.57 21.75 -6.30
C LYS A 2 5.06 20.60 -5.40
N GLY A 3 5.73 19.62 -5.98
CA GLY A 3 6.25 18.42 -5.30
C GLY A 3 5.27 17.24 -5.26
N TYR A 4 4.01 17.45 -5.62
CA TYR A 4 3.01 16.38 -5.76
C TYR A 4 2.74 16.07 -7.22
N PHE A 5 2.36 14.82 -7.49
CA PHE A 5 2.19 14.28 -8.84
C PHE A 5 0.71 14.11 -9.16
N ALA A 6 0.30 14.54 -10.36
CA ALA A 6 -1.07 14.33 -10.83
C ALA A 6 -1.39 12.83 -10.86
N TRP A 7 -2.44 12.41 -10.13
CA TRP A 7 -2.77 10.98 -9.97
C TRP A 7 -3.24 10.31 -11.26
N SER A 8 -3.71 11.09 -12.24
CA SER A 8 -4.21 10.59 -13.51
C SER A 8 -3.80 11.48 -14.68
N ILE A 9 -3.13 10.86 -15.66
CA ILE A 9 -2.70 11.51 -16.90
C ILE A 9 -3.13 10.68 -18.11
N ASN A 10 -3.34 11.34 -19.24
CA ASN A 10 -3.43 10.67 -20.52
C ASN A 10 -2.00 10.34 -21.01
N PRO A 11 -1.64 9.06 -21.21
CA PRO A 11 -0.26 8.69 -21.56
C PRO A 11 0.15 9.10 -22.98
N THR A 12 -0.81 9.38 -23.87
CA THR A 12 -0.53 9.79 -25.26
C THR A 12 -0.34 11.30 -25.37
N THR A 13 -1.20 12.08 -24.73
CA THR A 13 -1.17 13.55 -24.83
C THR A 13 -0.43 14.23 -23.69
N LEU A 14 -0.09 13.48 -22.63
CA LEU A 14 0.46 13.96 -21.37
C LEU A 14 -0.44 14.97 -20.63
N LYS A 15 -1.69 15.14 -21.09
CA LYS A 15 -2.67 15.99 -20.42
C LYS A 15 -3.08 15.34 -19.10
N ARG A 16 -3.09 16.14 -18.03
CA ARG A 16 -3.64 15.74 -16.73
C ARG A 16 -5.15 15.57 -16.83
N ASN A 17 -5.66 14.42 -16.40
CA ASN A 17 -7.09 14.21 -16.20
C ASN A 17 -7.55 14.83 -14.88
N SER A 18 -6.64 14.95 -13.92
CA SER A 18 -6.83 15.65 -12.64
C SER A 18 -5.50 16.27 -12.21
N ASP A 19 -5.55 17.46 -11.60
CA ASP A 19 -4.35 18.13 -11.10
C ASP A 19 -3.89 17.62 -9.73
N GLY A 20 -4.81 17.10 -8.91
CA GLY A 20 -4.52 16.63 -7.56
C GLY A 20 -3.69 15.34 -7.53
N PRO A 21 -3.06 15.01 -6.39
CA PRO A 21 -2.34 13.75 -6.21
C PRO A 21 -3.21 12.66 -5.58
N ALA A 22 -2.63 11.47 -5.45
CA ALA A 22 -3.09 10.38 -4.59
C ALA A 22 -1.92 10.01 -3.69
N SER A 23 -2.08 10.16 -2.36
CA SER A 23 -0.95 10.22 -1.43
C SER A 23 -0.07 8.97 -1.39
N ASP A 24 -0.60 7.80 -1.71
CA ASP A 24 0.17 6.56 -1.83
C ASP A 24 1.24 6.64 -2.92
N GLY A 25 0.94 7.31 -4.04
CA GLY A 25 1.88 7.51 -5.15
C GLY A 25 3.18 8.16 -4.68
N GLU A 26 3.10 9.27 -3.95
CA GLU A 26 4.28 9.92 -3.37
C GLU A 26 5.05 9.00 -2.41
N LEU A 27 4.35 8.13 -1.66
CA LEU A 27 5.02 7.21 -0.73
C LEU A 27 5.91 6.21 -1.48
N TYR A 28 5.41 5.66 -2.58
CA TYR A 28 6.19 4.76 -3.45
C TYR A 28 7.30 5.50 -4.20
N TYR A 29 7.07 6.73 -4.69
CA TYR A 29 8.10 7.51 -5.37
C TYR A 29 9.29 7.80 -4.47
N VAL A 30 9.06 8.38 -3.28
CA VAL A 30 10.14 8.74 -2.35
C VAL A 30 10.91 7.48 -1.92
N THR A 31 10.21 6.41 -1.53
CA THR A 31 10.86 5.16 -1.11
C THR A 31 11.73 4.56 -2.23
N SER A 32 11.20 4.54 -3.45
CA SER A 32 11.92 4.01 -4.62
C SER A 32 13.15 4.85 -4.98
N LEU A 33 13.05 6.18 -4.88
CA LEU A 33 14.16 7.10 -5.11
C LEU A 33 15.26 6.95 -4.05
N LEU A 34 14.90 6.82 -2.78
CA LEU A 34 15.86 6.52 -1.70
C LEU A 34 16.56 5.18 -1.94
N PHE A 35 15.82 4.14 -2.33
CA PHE A 35 16.41 2.86 -2.69
C PHE A 35 17.28 2.91 -3.94
N ALA A 36 16.90 3.68 -4.97
CA ALA A 36 17.72 3.88 -6.16
C ALA A 36 19.04 4.57 -5.81
N ALA A 37 19.00 5.61 -4.96
CA ALA A 37 20.20 6.26 -4.44
C ALA A 37 21.11 5.26 -3.69
N ASN A 38 20.52 4.41 -2.83
CA ASN A 38 21.25 3.40 -2.07
C ASN A 38 21.89 2.32 -2.97
N ARG A 39 21.21 1.93 -4.05
CA ARG A 39 21.64 0.84 -4.94
C ARG A 39 22.66 1.29 -5.98
N TRP A 40 22.40 2.43 -6.63
CA TRP A 40 23.12 2.86 -7.83
C TRP A 40 23.95 4.12 -7.61
N GLY A 41 23.81 4.78 -6.45
CA GLY A 41 24.34 6.11 -6.23
C GLY A 41 23.59 7.16 -7.06
N ASN A 42 24.03 8.41 -6.98
CA ASN A 42 23.34 9.56 -7.56
C ASN A 42 24.00 10.11 -8.84
N ALA A 43 25.01 9.41 -9.36
CA ALA A 43 25.81 9.83 -10.51
C ALA A 43 25.46 9.03 -11.79
N THR A 44 24.17 8.73 -11.98
CA THR A 44 23.66 7.96 -13.13
C THR A 44 23.09 8.84 -14.24
N GLY A 45 23.14 10.18 -14.08
CA GLY A 45 22.38 11.15 -14.86
C GLY A 45 21.08 11.59 -14.16
N ILE A 46 20.64 10.87 -13.12
CA ILE A 46 19.59 11.29 -12.20
C ILE A 46 20.19 11.26 -10.79
N ASN A 47 20.03 12.36 -10.06
CA ASN A 47 20.36 12.39 -8.63
C ASN A 47 19.13 11.94 -7.83
N TYR A 48 18.96 10.62 -7.66
CA TYR A 48 17.75 10.06 -7.06
C TYR A 48 17.48 10.58 -5.65
N TYR A 49 18.53 10.72 -4.82
CA TYR A 49 18.38 11.30 -3.49
C TYR A 49 17.88 12.75 -3.56
N GLN A 50 18.44 13.57 -4.46
CA GLN A 50 17.96 14.93 -4.64
C GLN A 50 16.50 14.98 -5.13
N GLU A 51 16.08 14.05 -5.99
CA GLU A 51 14.68 13.97 -6.42
C GLU A 51 13.75 13.56 -5.25
N ALA A 52 14.17 12.62 -4.39
CA ALA A 52 13.43 12.31 -3.17
C ALA A 52 13.32 13.56 -2.26
N ARG A 53 14.42 14.29 -2.10
CA ARG A 53 14.46 15.53 -1.31
C ARG A 53 13.58 16.62 -1.90
N ASN A 54 13.51 16.76 -3.21
CA ASN A 54 12.61 17.72 -3.86
C ASN A 54 11.13 17.47 -3.48
N ILE A 55 10.72 16.21 -3.37
CA ILE A 55 9.36 15.82 -2.95
C ILE A 55 9.18 16.10 -1.46
N LEU A 56 10.10 15.62 -0.61
CA LEU A 56 10.04 15.75 0.85
C LEU A 56 10.07 17.21 1.31
N ASP A 57 10.98 18.02 0.77
CA ASP A 57 11.10 19.43 1.13
C ASP A 57 9.85 20.20 0.68
N ALA A 58 9.29 19.87 -0.48
CA ALA A 58 8.06 20.48 -0.97
C ALA A 58 6.81 20.07 -0.16
N MET A 59 6.79 18.84 0.37
CA MET A 59 5.77 18.34 1.30
C MET A 59 5.81 19.10 2.63
N TRP A 60 7.00 19.33 3.20
CA TRP A 60 7.15 20.06 4.46
C TRP A 60 6.84 21.56 4.38
N GLN A 61 6.88 22.14 3.18
CA GLN A 61 6.42 23.51 2.93
C GLN A 61 4.89 23.66 2.88
N LYS A 62 4.12 22.56 2.96
CA LYS A 62 2.65 22.63 2.89
C LYS A 62 2.05 22.85 4.29
N ASP A 63 1.52 24.04 4.51
CA ASP A 63 0.93 24.48 5.78
C ASP A 63 -0.61 24.64 5.71
N GLY A 64 -1.23 24.29 4.57
CA GLY A 64 -2.65 24.53 4.28
C GLY A 64 -2.92 25.75 3.42
N THR A 65 -1.90 26.56 3.09
CA THR A 65 -2.04 27.66 2.13
C THR A 65 -2.53 27.16 0.77
N GLY A 66 -3.59 27.78 0.26
CA GLY A 66 -4.22 27.37 -0.99
C GLY A 66 -4.91 26.01 -0.90
N ASP A 67 -5.27 25.58 0.32
CA ASP A 67 -5.96 24.32 0.62
C ASP A 67 -5.14 23.08 0.22
N VAL A 68 -3.82 23.20 0.28
CA VAL A 68 -2.85 22.13 0.04
C VAL A 68 -2.04 21.90 1.31
N TYR A 69 -2.05 20.66 1.78
CA TYR A 69 -1.45 20.25 3.04
C TYR A 69 -0.30 19.27 2.82
N ASN A 70 0.35 18.87 3.91
CA ASN A 70 1.31 17.80 3.93
C ASN A 70 0.62 16.47 3.54
N LEU A 71 1.37 15.48 3.00
CA LEU A 71 0.84 14.13 2.71
C LEU A 71 0.28 13.47 3.97
N PHE A 72 0.86 13.80 5.12
CA PHE A 72 0.42 13.34 6.43
C PHE A 72 -0.38 14.44 7.11
N ASN A 73 -1.49 14.05 7.71
CA ASN A 73 -2.11 14.88 8.72
C ASN A 73 -1.15 15.01 9.90
N THR A 74 -0.50 16.16 10.05
CA THR A 74 0.61 16.34 11.00
C THR A 74 0.18 16.26 12.46
N LYS A 75 -1.11 16.52 12.75
CA LYS A 75 -1.71 16.34 14.07
C LYS A 75 -1.96 14.86 14.38
N HIS A 76 -2.57 14.15 13.43
CA HIS A 76 -2.92 12.74 13.61
C HIS A 76 -1.76 11.77 13.32
N LYS A 77 -0.68 12.24 12.69
CA LYS A 77 0.48 11.46 12.24
C LYS A 77 0.08 10.28 11.36
N GLN A 78 -0.87 10.53 10.47
CA GLN A 78 -1.42 9.52 9.55
C GLN A 78 -1.40 10.07 8.14
N ILE A 79 -1.12 9.20 7.17
CA ILE A 79 -1.23 9.52 5.76
C ILE A 79 -2.68 9.93 5.45
N THR A 80 -2.88 10.92 4.59
CA THR A 80 -4.22 11.34 4.16
C THR A 80 -4.67 10.60 2.92
N PHE A 81 -5.97 10.60 2.62
CA PHE A 81 -6.45 10.12 1.32
C PHE A 81 -5.91 11.01 0.18
N VAL A 82 -6.15 12.31 0.29
CA VAL A 82 -5.58 13.33 -0.61
C VAL A 82 -5.20 14.56 0.22
N PRO A 83 -4.02 15.17 0.02
CA PRO A 83 -3.51 16.28 0.83
C PRO A 83 -4.09 17.63 0.36
N VAL A 84 -5.37 17.64 -0.04
CA VAL A 84 -6.06 18.80 -0.62
C VAL A 84 -7.49 18.86 -0.08
N GLY A 85 -7.90 20.03 0.41
CA GLY A 85 -9.25 20.26 0.93
C GLY A 85 -9.69 19.30 2.01
N GLU A 86 -10.98 19.01 2.02
CA GLU A 86 -11.61 18.17 3.05
C GLU A 86 -11.05 16.75 3.07
N MET A 87 -10.42 16.29 1.98
CA MET A 87 -9.79 14.97 1.89
C MET A 87 -8.53 14.82 2.76
N TYR A 88 -8.00 15.93 3.30
CA TYR A 88 -6.92 15.94 4.28
C TYR A 88 -7.36 15.46 5.69
N SER A 89 -8.67 15.32 5.92
CA SER A 89 -9.24 14.98 7.23
C SER A 89 -9.54 13.48 7.43
N TRP A 90 -9.33 12.65 6.41
CA TRP A 90 -9.55 11.20 6.45
C TRP A 90 -8.48 10.45 5.65
N THR A 91 -8.52 9.12 5.69
CA THR A 91 -7.46 8.25 5.17
C THR A 91 -7.99 6.99 4.47
N ASP A 92 -7.06 6.24 3.90
CA ASP A 92 -7.26 4.96 3.27
C ASP A 92 -6.31 3.93 3.93
N PRO A 93 -6.81 2.83 4.54
CA PRO A 93 -5.94 1.87 5.19
C PRO A 93 -4.85 1.27 4.31
N SER A 94 -5.07 1.20 3.00
CA SER A 94 -4.08 0.72 2.05
C SER A 94 -2.92 1.68 1.80
N TYR A 95 -3.01 2.94 2.24
CA TYR A 95 -1.94 3.93 2.12
C TYR A 95 -0.97 3.87 3.33
N HIS A 96 -1.36 3.16 4.40
CA HIS A 96 -0.54 3.00 5.59
C HIS A 96 0.60 1.99 5.35
N LEU A 97 1.79 2.53 5.09
CA LEU A 97 3.01 1.78 4.79
C LEU A 97 4.07 2.01 5.88
N PRO A 98 3.90 1.48 7.11
CA PRO A 98 4.85 1.71 8.20
C PRO A 98 6.28 1.29 7.84
N ALA A 99 6.45 0.25 7.02
CA ALA A 99 7.75 -0.17 6.52
C ALA A 99 8.46 0.92 5.70
N PHE A 100 7.74 1.68 4.88
CA PHE A 100 8.32 2.79 4.11
C PHE A 100 8.70 3.94 5.02
N LEU A 101 7.90 4.22 6.04
CA LEU A 101 8.19 5.30 7.00
C LEU A 101 9.44 5.02 7.84
N GLU A 102 9.70 3.75 8.16
CA GLU A 102 10.98 3.35 8.79
C GLU A 102 12.17 3.56 7.82
N VAL A 103 11.98 3.28 6.52
CA VAL A 103 12.99 3.56 5.48
C VAL A 103 13.24 5.06 5.36
N TRP A 104 12.20 5.90 5.44
CA TRP A 104 12.35 7.36 5.41
C TRP A 104 13.06 7.88 6.64
N ALA A 105 12.71 7.36 7.83
CA ALA A 105 13.38 7.70 9.07
C ALA A 105 14.89 7.42 9.03
N GLU A 106 15.31 6.42 8.27
CA GLU A 106 16.72 6.04 8.13
C GLU A 106 17.44 6.81 7.02
N TYR A 107 16.82 6.94 5.84
CA TYR A 107 17.53 7.37 4.63
C TYR A 107 17.11 8.75 4.09
N ALA A 108 16.00 9.34 4.54
CA ALA A 108 15.56 10.64 4.02
C ALA A 108 16.53 11.78 4.38
N GLN A 109 17.14 11.73 5.58
CA GLN A 109 18.09 12.72 6.10
C GLN A 109 17.66 14.19 5.89
N ASP A 110 16.37 14.44 6.06
CA ASP A 110 15.71 15.73 5.86
C ASP A 110 15.39 16.46 7.18
N GLY A 111 15.85 15.92 8.31
CA GLY A 111 15.61 16.46 9.65
C GLY A 111 14.31 15.99 10.31
N HIS A 112 13.50 15.17 9.64
CA HIS A 112 12.17 14.75 10.12
C HIS A 112 12.08 13.26 10.52
N ALA A 113 13.23 12.60 10.74
CA ALA A 113 13.29 11.18 11.05
C ALA A 113 12.37 10.74 12.21
N GLN A 114 12.28 11.52 13.29
CA GLN A 114 11.41 11.19 14.41
C GLN A 114 9.93 11.23 14.03
N PHE A 115 9.51 12.20 13.21
CA PHE A 115 8.14 12.28 12.71
C PHE A 115 7.78 11.02 11.90
N TYR A 116 8.68 10.54 11.04
CA TYR A 116 8.44 9.32 10.27
C TYR A 116 8.33 8.08 11.15
N ARG A 117 9.15 7.94 12.20
CA ARG A 117 9.02 6.85 13.19
C ARG A 117 7.67 6.92 13.91
N ASP A 118 7.26 8.10 14.35
CA ASP A 118 5.97 8.29 15.02
C ASP A 118 4.80 7.96 14.08
N CYS A 119 4.87 8.33 12.80
CA CYS A 119 3.88 7.96 11.79
C CYS A 119 3.88 6.44 11.54
N ALA A 120 5.03 5.77 11.55
CA ALA A 120 5.12 4.32 11.41
C ALA A 120 4.41 3.60 12.58
N ASP A 121 4.68 4.02 13.81
CA ASP A 121 4.03 3.47 15.01
C ASP A 121 2.52 3.76 15.00
N THR A 122 2.14 4.98 14.61
CA THR A 122 0.72 5.35 14.46
C THR A 122 0.03 4.50 13.41
N ALA A 123 0.67 4.24 12.27
CA ALA A 123 0.12 3.40 11.21
C ALA A 123 -0.12 1.96 11.67
N ARG A 124 0.82 1.36 12.43
CA ARG A 124 0.62 0.02 13.03
C ARG A 124 -0.61 -0.01 13.93
N VAL A 125 -0.71 0.94 14.86
CA VAL A 125 -1.84 1.02 15.82
C VAL A 125 -3.16 1.37 15.11
N PHE A 126 -3.11 2.15 14.03
CA PHE A 126 -4.29 2.43 13.19
C PHE A 126 -4.81 1.17 12.48
N LEU A 127 -3.91 0.35 11.91
CA LEU A 127 -4.29 -0.87 11.21
C LEU A 127 -5.00 -1.88 12.13
N HIS A 128 -4.72 -1.87 13.44
CA HIS A 128 -5.50 -2.64 14.44
C HIS A 128 -6.97 -2.24 14.44
N ARG A 129 -7.26 -0.94 14.39
CA ARG A 129 -8.62 -0.40 14.41
C ARG A 129 -9.32 -0.62 13.07
N ALA A 130 -8.64 -0.30 11.98
CA ALA A 130 -9.18 -0.44 10.61
C ALA A 130 -9.49 -1.90 10.24
N CYS A 131 -8.71 -2.86 10.75
CA CYS A 131 -8.87 -4.30 10.49
C CYS A 131 -9.44 -5.06 11.71
N SER A 132 -10.26 -4.38 12.52
CA SER A 132 -10.81 -4.92 13.78
C SER A 132 -11.92 -5.94 13.57
N ALA A 133 -12.50 -6.02 12.38
CA ALA A 133 -13.52 -7.01 12.05
C ALA A 133 -13.02 -8.45 12.31
N PRO A 134 -13.89 -9.38 12.74
CA PRO A 134 -13.51 -10.79 12.93
C PRO A 134 -12.96 -11.46 11.66
N THR A 135 -13.36 -10.96 10.49
CA THR A 135 -12.86 -11.38 9.17
C THR A 135 -11.45 -10.86 8.87
N GLY A 136 -10.96 -9.85 9.59
CA GLY A 136 -9.75 -9.10 9.25
C GLY A 136 -9.90 -8.11 8.10
N LEU A 137 -11.10 -7.97 7.51
CA LEU A 137 -11.35 -7.00 6.44
C LEU A 137 -11.37 -5.56 6.98
N ASN A 138 -10.97 -4.62 6.13
CA ASN A 138 -11.07 -3.17 6.33
C ASN A 138 -12.01 -2.54 5.29
N TYR A 139 -12.35 -1.26 5.46
CA TYR A 139 -12.98 -0.45 4.42
C TYR A 139 -11.91 0.20 3.53
N ASP A 140 -12.23 0.47 2.26
CA ASP A 140 -11.32 1.26 1.39
C ASP A 140 -11.01 2.62 2.03
N TYR A 141 -12.03 3.30 2.55
CA TYR A 141 -11.89 4.63 3.12
C TYR A 141 -12.34 4.67 4.57
N THR A 142 -11.56 5.33 5.41
CA THR A 142 -11.81 5.43 6.84
C THR A 142 -11.46 6.79 7.40
N GLU A 143 -12.12 7.16 8.48
CA GLU A 143 -11.62 8.19 9.39
C GLU A 143 -10.29 7.74 10.02
N PHE A 144 -9.49 8.67 10.55
CA PHE A 144 -8.26 8.36 11.32
C PHE A 144 -8.49 7.47 12.55
N SER A 145 -9.75 7.36 13.00
CA SER A 145 -10.18 6.44 14.06
C SER A 145 -10.26 4.98 13.58
N GLY A 146 -10.32 4.72 12.28
CA GLY A 146 -10.59 3.41 11.66
C GLY A 146 -12.06 3.15 11.36
N GLN A 147 -12.97 4.09 11.70
CA GLN A 147 -14.39 4.00 11.32
C GLN A 147 -14.58 4.23 9.82
N SER A 148 -15.60 3.62 9.22
CA SER A 148 -15.90 3.76 7.80
C SER A 148 -16.13 5.22 7.38
N HIS A 149 -15.55 5.63 6.26
CA HIS A 149 -15.82 6.91 5.62
C HIS A 149 -16.53 6.67 4.27
N PRO A 150 -17.87 6.73 4.19
CA PRO A 150 -18.57 6.62 2.92
C PRO A 150 -18.32 7.87 2.07
N THR A 151 -18.18 7.70 0.75
CA THR A 151 -17.94 8.81 -0.17
C THR A 151 -19.12 8.99 -1.11
N ARG A 152 -19.16 10.13 -1.81
CA ARG A 152 -20.19 10.38 -2.84
C ARG A 152 -20.17 9.37 -4.00
N TRP A 153 -19.06 8.63 -4.18
CA TRP A 153 -18.90 7.68 -5.29
C TRP A 153 -19.05 6.22 -4.88
N ALA A 154 -18.88 5.88 -3.60
CA ALA A 154 -19.07 4.51 -3.12
C ALA A 154 -19.44 4.47 -1.63
N PRO A 155 -20.39 3.60 -1.23
CA PRO A 155 -20.56 3.24 0.17
C PRO A 155 -19.35 2.43 0.65
N ALA A 156 -19.04 2.59 1.93
CA ALA A 156 -17.91 1.93 2.58
C ALA A 156 -18.04 0.40 2.53
N ALA A 157 -17.01 -0.27 2.00
CA ALA A 157 -16.85 -1.71 2.01
C ALA A 157 -15.37 -2.07 1.76
N PHE A 158 -15.03 -3.35 1.84
CA PHE A 158 -13.75 -3.88 1.38
C PHE A 158 -13.77 -4.01 -0.15
N ARG A 159 -12.96 -3.24 -0.87
CA ARG A 159 -12.87 -3.29 -2.34
C ARG A 159 -11.41 -3.09 -2.79
N TYR A 160 -11.20 -2.53 -3.98
CA TYR A 160 -9.94 -2.55 -4.70
C TYR A 160 -8.76 -2.00 -3.89
N ASP A 161 -8.91 -0.85 -3.21
CA ASP A 161 -7.83 -0.27 -2.41
C ASP A 161 -7.47 -1.20 -1.25
N SER A 162 -8.48 -1.73 -0.56
CA SER A 162 -8.32 -2.64 0.58
C SER A 162 -7.53 -3.91 0.28
N TRP A 163 -7.46 -4.35 -0.98
CA TRP A 163 -6.70 -5.54 -1.37
C TRP A 163 -5.21 -5.43 -1.02
N ARG A 164 -4.64 -4.22 -0.96
CA ARG A 164 -3.21 -4.01 -0.66
C ARG A 164 -2.87 -4.18 0.82
N VAL A 165 -3.82 -3.96 1.73
CA VAL A 165 -3.62 -4.00 3.18
C VAL A 165 -2.89 -5.27 3.66
N PRO A 166 -3.30 -6.51 3.30
CA PRO A 166 -2.58 -7.71 3.73
C PRO A 166 -1.12 -7.76 3.26
N MET A 167 -0.81 -7.26 2.06
CA MET A 167 0.56 -7.19 1.54
C MET A 167 1.39 -6.14 2.29
N ASN A 168 0.82 -4.97 2.58
CA ASN A 168 1.50 -3.91 3.32
C ASN A 168 1.87 -4.35 4.75
N ILE A 169 0.95 -5.03 5.44
CA ILE A 169 1.19 -5.58 6.78
C ILE A 169 2.27 -6.67 6.72
N ALA A 170 2.22 -7.55 5.72
CA ALA A 170 3.24 -8.59 5.52
C ALA A 170 4.64 -8.00 5.24
N MET A 171 4.72 -6.89 4.51
CA MET A 171 5.95 -6.16 4.28
C MET A 171 6.55 -5.61 5.59
N ASP A 172 5.76 -4.92 6.41
CA ASP A 172 6.23 -4.41 7.71
C ASP A 172 6.65 -5.53 8.66
N TYR A 173 5.88 -6.62 8.71
CA TYR A 173 6.24 -7.82 9.49
C TYR A 173 7.61 -8.38 9.10
N THR A 174 7.88 -8.46 7.79
CA THR A 174 9.10 -9.05 7.25
C THR A 174 10.30 -8.14 7.42
N TRP A 175 10.14 -6.84 7.16
CA TRP A 175 11.24 -5.88 7.17
C TRP A 175 11.61 -5.40 8.58
N PHE A 176 10.62 -5.15 9.43
CA PHE A 176 10.83 -4.55 10.76
C PHE A 176 10.26 -5.38 11.90
N GLY A 177 9.11 -6.03 11.70
CA GLY A 177 8.53 -6.96 12.67
C GLY A 177 8.31 -6.36 14.05
N LYS A 178 7.88 -5.09 14.12
CA LYS A 178 7.63 -4.38 15.38
C LYS A 178 6.24 -4.67 15.99
N ASP A 179 5.36 -5.37 15.25
CA ASP A 179 3.99 -5.68 15.68
C ASP A 179 3.59 -7.14 15.41
N ARG A 180 4.56 -8.07 15.55
CA ARG A 180 4.43 -9.46 15.10
C ARG A 180 3.18 -10.17 15.62
N ALA A 181 2.86 -10.01 16.90
CA ALA A 181 1.77 -10.74 17.53
C ALA A 181 0.42 -10.39 16.88
N TRP A 182 0.15 -9.12 16.64
CA TRP A 182 -1.08 -8.69 15.98
C TRP A 182 -1.06 -9.03 14.49
N GLN A 183 0.06 -8.79 13.79
CA GLN A 183 0.21 -9.11 12.37
C GLN A 183 -0.06 -10.60 12.06
N GLN A 184 0.41 -11.50 12.93
CA GLN A 184 0.10 -12.93 12.87
C GLN A 184 -1.39 -13.24 13.12
N GLN A 185 -2.03 -12.53 14.05
CA GLN A 185 -3.48 -12.68 14.31
C GLN A 185 -4.31 -12.18 13.13
N TYR A 186 -3.94 -11.04 12.54
CA TYR A 186 -4.56 -10.50 11.35
C TYR A 186 -4.52 -11.52 10.20
N ALA A 187 -3.34 -12.08 9.90
CA ALA A 187 -3.18 -13.07 8.84
C ALA A 187 -4.10 -14.29 9.04
N ARG A 188 -4.19 -14.79 10.28
CA ARG A 188 -5.10 -15.90 10.62
C ARG A 188 -6.57 -15.57 10.38
N ARG A 189 -7.04 -14.38 10.79
CA ARG A 189 -8.43 -13.93 10.57
C ARG A 189 -8.73 -13.78 9.07
N PHE A 190 -7.89 -13.03 8.37
CA PHE A 190 -8.05 -12.71 6.95
C PHE A 190 -8.03 -13.96 6.06
N GLN A 191 -6.97 -14.78 6.17
CA GLN A 191 -6.89 -16.03 5.41
C GLN A 191 -7.93 -17.07 5.86
N GLY A 192 -8.30 -17.08 7.14
CA GLY A 192 -9.39 -17.92 7.66
C GLY A 192 -10.73 -17.59 7.02
N PHE A 193 -11.07 -16.30 6.93
CA PHE A 193 -12.26 -15.82 6.25
C PHE A 193 -12.28 -16.20 4.76
N LEU A 194 -11.22 -15.89 4.02
CA LEU A 194 -11.15 -16.21 2.58
C LEU A 194 -11.23 -17.72 2.32
N ARG A 195 -10.60 -18.53 3.18
CA ARG A 195 -10.72 -19.99 3.11
C ARG A 195 -12.16 -20.46 3.32
N ALA A 196 -12.91 -19.85 4.24
CA ALA A 196 -14.32 -20.15 4.46
C ALA A 196 -15.22 -19.73 3.29
N LYS A 197 -14.79 -18.76 2.46
CA LYS A 197 -15.45 -18.38 1.20
C LYS A 197 -15.07 -19.29 0.02
N GLY A 198 -14.09 -20.17 0.20
CA GLY A 198 -13.57 -21.07 -0.82
C GLY A 198 -12.28 -20.51 -1.45
N LEU A 199 -11.16 -21.20 -1.22
CA LEU A 199 -9.81 -20.77 -1.60
C LEU A 199 -9.68 -20.33 -3.07
N ASN A 200 -10.38 -21.00 -3.98
CA ASN A 200 -10.31 -20.76 -5.43
C ASN A 200 -11.56 -20.05 -5.98
N THR A 201 -12.47 -19.59 -5.12
CA THR A 201 -13.80 -19.08 -5.52
C THR A 201 -14.27 -17.85 -4.75
N PHE A 202 -13.56 -17.40 -3.71
CA PHE A 202 -13.93 -16.18 -2.99
C PHE A 202 -14.02 -14.99 -3.95
N GLU A 203 -15.05 -14.17 -3.76
CA GLU A 203 -15.27 -12.93 -4.52
C GLU A 203 -14.27 -11.84 -4.09
N ASP A 204 -14.29 -10.69 -4.76
CA ASP A 204 -13.27 -9.65 -4.64
C ASP A 204 -13.76 -8.37 -3.95
N GLN A 205 -15.02 -8.32 -3.51
CA GLN A 205 -15.55 -7.22 -2.69
C GLN A 205 -16.52 -7.74 -1.63
N PHE A 206 -16.42 -7.21 -0.41
CA PHE A 206 -17.17 -7.68 0.76
C PHE A 206 -17.58 -6.51 1.65
N ASN A 207 -18.69 -6.67 2.37
CA ASN A 207 -18.86 -5.94 3.63
C ASN A 207 -17.84 -6.47 4.66
N VAL A 208 -17.44 -5.65 5.63
CA VAL A 208 -16.41 -6.06 6.60
C VAL A 208 -16.84 -7.22 7.50
N ASP A 209 -18.14 -7.44 7.66
CA ASP A 209 -18.69 -8.63 8.34
C ASP A 209 -18.57 -9.92 7.49
N GLY A 210 -18.13 -9.80 6.24
CA GLY A 210 -17.94 -10.90 5.30
C GLY A 210 -19.16 -11.19 4.41
N SER A 211 -20.24 -10.41 4.50
CA SER A 211 -21.37 -10.53 3.59
C SER A 211 -21.03 -9.98 2.20
N ARG A 212 -21.78 -10.39 1.19
CA ARG A 212 -21.74 -9.75 -0.12
C ARG A 212 -22.34 -8.33 0.00
N PRO A 213 -21.72 -7.29 -0.59
CA PRO A 213 -22.25 -5.94 -0.52
C PRO A 213 -23.31 -5.73 -1.62
N ASP A 214 -24.34 -4.94 -1.31
CA ASP A 214 -25.39 -4.58 -2.28
C ASP A 214 -24.85 -3.71 -3.43
N PHE A 215 -23.84 -2.90 -3.12
CA PHE A 215 -23.09 -2.11 -4.09
C PHE A 215 -21.71 -2.73 -4.32
N ILE A 216 -21.31 -2.87 -5.58
CA ILE A 216 -19.96 -3.27 -6.01
C ILE A 216 -19.38 -2.20 -6.94
N LEU A 217 -18.08 -1.92 -6.81
CA LEU A 217 -17.38 -1.05 -7.74
C LEU A 217 -17.15 -1.77 -9.07
N PRO A 218 -17.26 -1.09 -10.23
CA PRO A 218 -16.90 -1.68 -11.51
C PRO A 218 -15.38 -1.81 -11.66
N ALA A 219 -14.96 -2.84 -12.40
CA ALA A 219 -13.59 -2.98 -12.88
C ALA A 219 -13.56 -2.52 -14.35
N GLY A 220 -12.99 -1.35 -14.61
CA GLY A 220 -13.14 -0.66 -15.90
C GLY A 220 -14.61 -0.36 -16.22
N LYS A 221 -15.11 -0.90 -17.34
CA LYS A 221 -16.51 -0.70 -17.78
C LYS A 221 -17.47 -1.80 -17.31
N VAL A 222 -17.00 -2.78 -16.53
CA VAL A 222 -17.77 -3.98 -16.17
C VAL A 222 -18.04 -4.01 -14.67
N LYS A 223 -19.30 -4.18 -14.28
CA LYS A 223 -19.73 -4.28 -12.88
C LYS A 223 -20.03 -5.74 -12.53
N LYS A 224 -19.03 -6.47 -12.01
CA LYS A 224 -19.14 -7.89 -11.66
C LYS A 224 -18.10 -8.27 -10.60
N LEU A 225 -18.49 -9.15 -9.67
CA LEU A 225 -17.56 -9.77 -8.72
C LEU A 225 -16.76 -10.88 -9.38
N ARG A 226 -15.48 -10.99 -9.04
CA ARG A 226 -14.58 -12.01 -9.57
C ARG A 226 -13.74 -12.63 -8.46
N HIS A 227 -13.08 -13.73 -8.78
CA HIS A 227 -11.98 -14.25 -7.98
C HIS A 227 -10.67 -13.60 -8.46
N SER A 228 -10.52 -12.32 -8.13
CA SER A 228 -9.51 -11.46 -8.76
C SER A 228 -8.09 -11.81 -8.33
N LEU A 229 -7.17 -11.95 -9.29
CA LEU A 229 -5.80 -12.37 -9.07
C LEU A 229 -5.04 -11.44 -8.11
N GLY A 230 -5.33 -10.14 -8.13
CA GLY A 230 -4.75 -9.16 -7.22
C GLY A 230 -5.05 -9.48 -5.76
N LEU A 231 -6.30 -9.79 -5.42
CA LEU A 231 -6.69 -10.19 -4.07
C LEU A 231 -6.10 -11.56 -3.68
N VAL A 232 -6.06 -12.52 -4.62
CA VAL A 232 -5.38 -13.81 -4.41
C VAL A 232 -3.90 -13.60 -4.06
N ALA A 233 -3.24 -12.70 -4.78
CA ALA A 233 -1.82 -12.40 -4.62
C ALA A 233 -1.51 -11.77 -3.25
N THR A 234 -2.24 -10.74 -2.86
CA THR A 234 -2.00 -10.06 -1.58
C THR A 234 -2.44 -10.93 -0.39
N ALA A 235 -3.47 -11.77 -0.56
CA ALA A 235 -3.82 -12.80 0.42
C ALA A 235 -2.72 -13.85 0.59
N ALA A 236 -2.04 -14.25 -0.48
CA ALA A 236 -0.88 -15.12 -0.40
C ALA A 236 0.29 -14.47 0.32
N SER A 237 0.55 -13.18 0.09
CA SER A 237 1.59 -12.41 0.80
C SER A 237 1.39 -12.42 2.32
N ALA A 238 0.14 -12.47 2.80
CA ALA A 238 -0.14 -12.59 4.23
C ALA A 238 0.43 -13.88 4.87
N SER A 239 0.74 -14.90 4.07
CA SER A 239 1.36 -16.15 4.56
C SER A 239 2.76 -15.93 5.15
N LEU A 240 3.44 -14.83 4.82
CA LEU A 240 4.72 -14.45 5.45
C LEU A 240 4.58 -14.20 6.96
N MET A 241 3.37 -13.87 7.40
CA MET A 241 3.03 -13.65 8.81
C MET A 241 2.46 -14.91 9.47
N SER A 242 2.33 -16.05 8.78
CA SER A 242 1.79 -17.26 9.41
C SER A 242 2.83 -17.92 10.32
N PRO A 243 2.51 -18.22 11.60
CA PRO A 243 3.35 -19.09 12.41
C PRO A 243 3.25 -20.57 11.99
N ASP A 244 2.17 -20.96 11.31
CA ASP A 244 2.00 -22.31 10.78
C ASP A 244 2.72 -22.44 9.43
N LYS A 245 3.88 -23.09 9.46
CA LYS A 245 4.73 -23.34 8.29
C LYS A 245 4.16 -24.38 7.31
N ASN A 246 3.13 -25.12 7.72
CA ASN A 246 2.50 -26.17 6.91
C ASN A 246 1.36 -25.63 6.04
N SER A 247 0.73 -24.51 6.42
CA SER A 247 -0.29 -23.85 5.60
C SER A 247 0.35 -23.11 4.42
N ARG A 248 0.44 -23.81 3.28
CA ARG A 248 0.94 -23.26 2.00
C ARG A 248 -0.15 -23.15 0.94
N ASP A 249 -1.41 -23.20 1.34
CA ASP A 249 -2.57 -23.23 0.46
C ASP A 249 -2.68 -21.94 -0.39
N PHE A 250 -2.63 -20.76 0.22
CA PHE A 250 -2.66 -19.49 -0.52
C PHE A 250 -1.40 -19.30 -1.40
N VAL A 251 -0.22 -19.67 -0.90
CA VAL A 251 1.02 -19.60 -1.70
C VAL A 251 0.95 -20.53 -2.90
N ARG A 252 0.38 -21.73 -2.74
CA ARG A 252 0.19 -22.69 -3.84
C ARG A 252 -0.89 -22.24 -4.82
N ALA A 253 -1.98 -21.66 -4.33
CA ALA A 253 -3.00 -21.06 -5.18
C ALA A 253 -2.39 -19.96 -6.06
N LEU A 254 -1.58 -19.06 -5.49
CA LEU A 254 -0.87 -18.03 -6.24
C LEU A 254 0.14 -18.62 -7.23
N TRP A 255 0.94 -19.61 -6.81
CA TRP A 255 1.95 -20.26 -7.66
C TRP A 255 1.34 -20.90 -8.91
N ASN A 256 0.13 -21.44 -8.78
CA ASN A 256 -0.60 -22.06 -9.89
C ASN A 256 -1.46 -21.07 -10.68
N ALA A 257 -1.62 -19.84 -10.19
CA ALA A 257 -2.41 -18.83 -10.86
C ALA A 257 -1.66 -18.24 -12.06
N GLN A 258 -2.42 -17.69 -13.01
CA GLN A 258 -1.87 -17.06 -14.21
C GLN A 258 -2.50 -15.68 -14.39
N LEU A 259 -1.68 -14.69 -14.75
CA LEU A 259 -2.18 -13.41 -15.22
C LEU A 259 -2.75 -13.61 -16.63
N ALA A 260 -4.06 -13.84 -16.71
CA ALA A 260 -4.79 -14.15 -17.93
C ALA A 260 -6.19 -13.53 -17.90
N PRO A 261 -6.88 -13.40 -19.05
CA PRO A 261 -8.28 -12.99 -19.06
C PRO A 261 -9.17 -13.93 -18.24
N TYR A 262 -10.13 -13.37 -17.52
CA TYR A 262 -11.17 -14.10 -16.81
C TYR A 262 -12.17 -14.74 -17.79
N GLU A 263 -13.02 -15.64 -17.30
CA GLU A 263 -14.05 -16.33 -18.11
C GLU A 263 -15.00 -15.37 -18.85
N ASP A 264 -15.20 -14.16 -18.33
CA ASP A 264 -16.00 -13.12 -18.97
C ASP A 264 -15.22 -12.20 -19.91
N GLY A 265 -13.97 -12.56 -20.23
CA GLY A 265 -13.08 -11.82 -21.10
C GLY A 265 -12.47 -10.57 -20.48
N TYR A 266 -12.80 -10.22 -19.23
CA TYR A 266 -12.11 -9.12 -18.54
C TYR A 266 -10.64 -9.47 -18.33
N PHE A 267 -9.75 -8.50 -18.49
CA PHE A 267 -8.32 -8.70 -18.28
C PHE A 267 -7.71 -7.43 -17.69
N ASP A 268 -7.06 -7.55 -16.54
CA ASP A 268 -6.43 -6.43 -15.84
C ASP A 268 -4.92 -6.65 -15.64
N PRO A 269 -4.09 -6.44 -16.67
CA PRO A 269 -2.64 -6.53 -16.51
C PRO A 269 -2.06 -5.38 -15.67
N TYR A 270 -2.87 -4.37 -15.31
CA TYR A 270 -2.42 -3.23 -14.52
C TYR A 270 -2.56 -3.51 -13.03
N TYR A 271 -3.77 -3.57 -12.48
CA TYR A 271 -3.92 -3.67 -11.02
C TYR A 271 -3.69 -5.10 -10.52
N ASP A 272 -4.36 -6.11 -11.11
CA ASP A 272 -4.05 -7.51 -10.80
C ASP A 272 -2.58 -7.82 -11.10
N GLY A 273 -2.07 -7.38 -12.25
CA GLY A 273 -0.69 -7.64 -12.67
C GLY A 273 0.36 -7.06 -11.71
N LEU A 274 0.18 -5.82 -11.23
CA LEU A 274 1.11 -5.21 -10.27
C LEU A 274 1.04 -5.87 -8.89
N LEU A 275 -0.17 -6.14 -8.38
CA LEU A 275 -0.32 -6.84 -7.09
C LEU A 275 0.23 -8.27 -7.16
N TYR A 276 0.05 -8.94 -8.29
CA TYR A 276 0.65 -10.24 -8.58
C TYR A 276 2.18 -10.18 -8.53
N LEU A 277 2.79 -9.27 -9.29
CA LEU A 277 4.23 -9.10 -9.34
C LEU A 277 4.83 -8.78 -7.97
N PHE A 278 4.27 -7.79 -7.25
CA PHE A 278 4.77 -7.44 -5.92
C PHE A 278 4.64 -8.60 -4.94
N SER A 279 3.53 -9.32 -4.95
CA SER A 279 3.35 -10.49 -4.08
C SER A 279 4.34 -11.62 -4.39
N LEU A 280 4.65 -11.87 -5.66
CA LEU A 280 5.70 -12.81 -6.05
C LEU A 280 7.08 -12.35 -5.55
N MET A 281 7.39 -11.06 -5.64
CA MET A 281 8.64 -10.52 -5.09
C MET A 281 8.70 -10.67 -3.56
N HIS A 282 7.60 -10.40 -2.84
CA HIS A 282 7.50 -10.60 -1.40
C HIS A 282 7.72 -12.07 -1.01
N LEU A 283 6.99 -12.99 -1.63
CA LEU A 283 7.00 -14.41 -1.29
C LEU A 283 8.29 -15.13 -1.71
N SER A 284 8.96 -14.66 -2.76
CA SER A 284 10.28 -15.16 -3.17
C SER A 284 11.45 -14.57 -2.36
N GLY A 285 11.18 -13.60 -1.49
CA GLY A 285 12.21 -12.90 -0.73
C GLY A 285 13.01 -11.89 -1.55
N ASN A 286 12.54 -11.47 -2.73
CA ASN A 286 13.20 -10.49 -3.60
C ASN A 286 12.67 -9.05 -3.43
N TYR A 287 11.65 -8.83 -2.59
CA TYR A 287 11.22 -7.50 -2.16
C TYR A 287 11.86 -7.13 -0.82
N GLN A 288 13.00 -6.42 -0.87
CA GLN A 288 13.86 -6.19 0.30
C GLN A 288 14.15 -4.69 0.53
N VAL A 289 14.47 -4.32 1.78
CA VAL A 289 15.06 -3.02 2.08
C VAL A 289 16.42 -2.92 1.38
N ILE A 290 16.59 -1.90 0.53
CA ILE A 290 17.86 -1.64 -0.15
C ILE A 290 18.68 -0.69 0.71
N LYS A 291 19.78 -1.20 1.28
CA LYS A 291 20.73 -0.43 2.09
C LYS A 291 21.81 0.23 1.23
N PRO A 292 22.40 1.36 1.67
CA PRO A 292 23.53 1.97 0.96
C PRO A 292 24.67 0.96 0.77
N GLN A 293 25.28 0.95 -0.42
CA GLN A 293 26.50 0.18 -0.64
C GLN A 293 27.61 0.72 0.28
N VAL A 294 28.15 -0.12 1.16
CA VAL A 294 29.38 0.23 1.89
C VAL A 294 30.49 0.34 0.86
N SER A 295 31.13 1.50 0.74
CA SER A 295 32.31 1.67 -0.10
C SER A 295 33.36 0.64 0.32
N ARG A 296 33.57 -0.39 -0.50
CA ARG A 296 34.77 -1.21 -0.39
C ARG A 296 35.93 -0.27 -0.73
N LEU A 297 36.64 0.20 0.30
CA LEU A 297 37.94 0.83 0.10
C LEU A 297 38.76 -0.10 -0.82
N PRO A 298 39.37 0.41 -1.90
CA PRO A 298 40.24 -0.42 -2.70
C PRO A 298 41.34 -0.95 -1.78
N SER A 299 41.47 -2.28 -1.72
CA SER A 299 42.60 -2.93 -1.08
C SER A 299 43.87 -2.33 -1.68
N SER A 300 44.64 -1.59 -0.87
CA SER A 300 45.98 -1.14 -1.23
C SER A 300 46.79 -2.38 -1.61
N LYS A 301 47.19 -2.47 -2.88
CA LYS A 301 48.31 -3.31 -3.30
C LYS A 301 49.60 -2.56 -3.07
#